data_AF-A0A9W9ENJ0-F1
#
_entry.id   AF-A0A9W9ENJ0-F1
#
_cell.length_a   1.000
_cell.length_b   1.000
_cell.length_c   1.000
_cell.angle_alpha   90.00
_cell.angle_beta   90.00
_cell.angle_gamma   90.00
#
_symmetry.space_group_name_H-M   'P 1'
#
loop_
_entity.id
_entity.type
_entity.pdbx_description
1 polymer ?
#
loop_
_entity_poly.entity_id
_entity_poly.type
_entity_poly.pdbx_seq_one_letter_code
_entity_poly.pdbx_strand_id
1 'polypeptide(L)'
;MIKVMESSSFQFLCSFCEDAVVIKVETREADRHRATVNGVDNDGTMTFLQSVRLESSRRVARAEPFVILVRELLQPGDPLKFDLEFMGHYNGPNLELVREYSSEEEVIYFLEFNPQNGEWSASKQEALAGVTKSLTVD
;
A
#
# COMPACT_ATOMS: atom_id res chain seq x y z
N MET A 1 -14.98 -17.96 25.71
CA MET A 1 -15.52 -17.82 24.34
C MET A 1 -14.92 -16.57 23.74
N ILE A 2 -13.89 -16.72 22.90
CA ILE A 2 -13.29 -15.60 22.16
C ILE A 2 -13.52 -15.94 20.69
N LYS A 3 -14.29 -15.10 20.00
CA LYS A 3 -14.57 -15.20 18.58
C LYS A 3 -13.33 -14.67 17.85
N VAL A 4 -12.38 -15.56 17.58
CA VAL A 4 -11.25 -15.29 16.68
C VAL A 4 -11.84 -15.20 15.28
N MET A 5 -11.87 -13.98 14.75
CA MET A 5 -12.33 -13.71 13.40
C MET A 5 -11.17 -13.98 12.46
N GLU A 6 -11.36 -14.95 11.57
CA GLU A 6 -10.46 -15.26 10.46
C GLU A 6 -10.29 -14.02 9.58
N SER A 7 -9.03 -13.63 9.35
CA SER A 7 -8.62 -12.77 8.24
C SER A 7 -7.77 -13.59 7.27
N SER A 8 -8.31 -14.74 6.85
CA SER A 8 -7.64 -15.74 6.00
C SER A 8 -7.78 -15.47 4.50
N SER A 9 -7.92 -14.21 4.09
CA SER A 9 -7.83 -13.82 2.67
C SER A 9 -6.38 -13.58 2.23
N PHE A 10 -5.47 -13.33 3.17
CA PHE A 10 -4.08 -12.96 2.89
C PHE A 10 -3.17 -14.18 2.63
N GLN A 11 -3.57 -15.35 3.11
CA GLN A 11 -2.70 -16.54 3.19
C GLN A 11 -2.63 -17.36 1.88
N PHE A 12 -3.43 -17.01 0.86
CA PHE A 12 -3.66 -17.87 -0.30
C PHE A 12 -2.88 -17.51 -1.59
N LEU A 13 -2.01 -16.50 -1.60
CA LEU A 13 -1.32 -16.08 -2.83
C LEU A 13 0.22 -16.18 -2.79
N CYS A 14 0.81 -16.60 -1.68
CA CYS A 14 2.25 -16.47 -1.44
C CYS A 14 3.00 -17.79 -1.73
N SER A 15 3.16 -18.16 -3.01
CA SER A 15 4.14 -19.19 -3.43
C SER A 15 5.32 -18.61 -4.21
N PHE A 16 5.29 -17.31 -4.50
CA PHE A 16 6.35 -16.50 -5.10
C PHE A 16 6.18 -15.09 -4.52
N CYS A 17 6.73 -14.80 -3.33
CA CYS A 17 6.44 -13.54 -2.64
C CYS A 17 7.55 -12.51 -2.83
N GLU A 18 7.22 -11.50 -3.63
CA GLU A 18 7.91 -10.24 -3.79
C GLU A 18 7.54 -9.28 -2.64
N ASP A 19 8.43 -8.34 -2.30
CA ASP A 19 8.20 -7.30 -1.31
C ASP A 19 6.89 -6.54 -1.61
N ALA A 20 5.94 -6.45 -0.68
CA ALA A 20 4.65 -5.81 -0.91
C ALA A 20 4.42 -4.61 0.03
N VAL A 21 3.69 -3.61 -0.46
CA VAL A 21 3.24 -2.46 0.32
C VAL A 21 1.73 -2.34 0.24
N VAL A 22 1.10 -2.29 1.41
CA VAL A 22 -0.34 -2.13 1.55
C VAL A 22 -0.63 -0.69 1.96
N ILE A 23 -1.43 0.02 1.16
CA ILE A 23 -1.86 1.40 1.43
C ILE A 23 -3.37 1.42 1.62
N LYS A 24 -3.79 1.79 2.83
CA LYS A 24 -5.19 2.00 3.18
C LYS A 24 -5.43 3.47 3.47
N VAL A 25 -6.41 4.08 2.81
CA VAL A 25 -6.81 5.47 3.09
C VAL A 25 -8.22 5.45 3.67
N GLU A 26 -8.35 5.79 4.94
CA GLU A 26 -9.64 5.87 5.65
C GLU A 26 -10.09 7.33 5.74
N THR A 27 -11.36 7.60 5.45
CA THR A 27 -11.96 8.92 5.71
C THR A 27 -12.63 8.91 7.07
N ARG A 28 -12.24 9.83 7.94
CA ARG A 28 -12.92 10.05 9.23
C ARG A 28 -13.90 11.22 9.12
N GLU A 29 -14.77 11.32 10.12
CA GLU A 29 -15.69 12.44 10.29
C GLU A 29 -14.97 13.80 10.16
N ALA A 30 -15.61 14.74 9.44
CA ALA A 30 -15.12 16.09 9.14
C ALA A 30 -13.88 16.18 8.22
N ASP A 31 -13.88 15.44 7.10
CA ASP A 31 -12.88 15.54 6.01
C ASP A 31 -11.42 15.32 6.48
N ARG A 32 -11.25 14.48 7.50
CA ARG A 32 -9.93 14.09 7.99
C ARG A 32 -9.60 12.72 7.42
N HIS A 33 -8.68 12.65 6.47
CA HIS A 33 -8.26 11.37 5.93
C HIS A 33 -7.03 10.84 6.67
N ARG A 34 -6.94 9.52 6.79
CA ARG A 34 -5.85 8.80 7.42
C ARG A 34 -5.30 7.78 6.44
N ALA A 35 -4.10 8.02 5.93
CA ALA A 35 -3.35 7.04 5.18
C ALA A 35 -2.58 6.15 6.16
N THR A 36 -2.77 4.85 6.05
CA THR A 36 -2.02 3.82 6.77
C THR A 36 -1.25 3.01 5.74
N VAL A 37 0.06 2.98 5.87
CA VAL A 37 0.96 2.20 5.02
C VAL A 37 1.59 1.10 5.85
N ASN A 38 1.59 -0.12 5.32
CA ASN A 38 2.23 -1.28 5.93
C ASN A 38 3.14 -1.95 4.90
N GLY A 39 4.38 -2.24 5.26
CA GLY A 39 5.24 -3.13 4.48
C GLY A 39 4.90 -4.59 4.80
N VAL A 40 4.99 -5.48 3.81
CA VAL A 40 4.86 -6.92 4.01
C VAL A 40 5.98 -7.61 3.23
N ASP A 41 6.90 -8.24 3.94
CA ASP A 41 7.97 -9.09 3.40
C ASP A 41 7.49 -10.56 3.32
N ASN A 42 8.23 -11.41 2.61
CA ASN A 42 8.03 -12.84 2.36
C ASN A 42 7.73 -13.66 3.62
N ASP A 43 8.29 -13.28 4.78
CA ASP A 43 8.05 -13.95 6.05
C ASP A 43 6.83 -13.41 6.82
N GLY A 44 6.12 -12.41 6.30
CA GLY A 44 4.92 -11.81 6.90
C GLY A 44 5.17 -11.09 8.23
N THR A 45 6.43 -10.89 8.63
CA THR A 45 6.78 -10.57 10.02
C THR A 45 7.66 -9.32 10.19
N MET A 46 8.32 -8.82 9.14
CA MET A 46 9.13 -7.59 9.22
C MET A 46 8.95 -6.73 7.98
N THR A 47 9.13 -5.43 8.16
CA THR A 47 8.89 -4.44 7.12
C THR A 47 10.22 -3.84 6.70
N PHE A 48 10.54 -4.00 5.43
CA PHE A 48 11.75 -3.46 4.79
C PHE A 48 11.78 -1.92 4.73
N LEU A 49 10.69 -1.24 5.13
CA LEU A 49 10.56 0.21 5.12
C LEU A 49 11.16 0.82 6.39
N GLN A 50 12.03 1.81 6.22
CA GLN A 50 12.56 2.68 7.28
C GLN A 50 11.63 3.86 7.57
N SER A 51 11.08 4.48 6.52
CA SER A 51 10.18 5.61 6.68
C SER A 51 9.25 5.80 5.50
N VAL A 52 8.10 6.41 5.76
CA VAL A 52 7.08 6.75 4.76
C VAL A 52 6.75 8.23 4.91
N ARG A 53 6.76 8.95 3.80
CA ARG A 53 6.35 10.35 3.73
C ARG A 53 5.28 10.51 2.66
N LEU A 54 4.29 11.34 2.92
CA LEU A 54 3.35 11.80 1.90
C LEU A 54 3.81 13.20 1.45
N GLU A 55 3.83 13.48 0.16
CA GLU A 55 4.29 14.77 -0.39
C GLU A 55 3.57 15.97 0.25
N SER A 56 2.24 15.86 0.44
CA SER A 56 1.43 16.91 1.09
C SER A 56 1.63 16.99 2.62
N SER A 57 2.29 16.00 3.23
CA SER A 57 2.59 15.97 4.66
C SER A 57 4.02 16.42 4.96
N ARG A 58 4.15 17.36 5.91
CA ARG A 58 5.45 17.71 6.51
C ARG A 58 5.97 16.64 7.48
N ARG A 59 5.14 15.68 7.89
CA ARG A 59 5.49 14.63 8.84
C ARG A 59 5.88 13.36 8.10
N VAL A 60 6.99 12.78 8.53
CA VAL A 60 7.47 11.47 8.10
C VAL A 60 7.06 10.44 9.14
N ALA A 61 6.39 9.37 8.72
CA ALA A 61 6.12 8.21 9.56
C ALA A 61 7.36 7.32 9.58
N ARG A 62 7.86 6.98 10.77
CA ARG A 62 9.09 6.18 10.97
C ARG A 62 8.89 4.93 11.81
N ALA A 63 7.66 4.70 12.23
CA ALA A 63 7.29 3.59 13.08
C ALA A 63 5.98 3.00 12.56
N GLU A 64 5.91 1.68 12.60
CA GLU A 64 4.76 0.95 12.14
C GLU A 64 3.64 0.88 13.19
N PRO A 65 2.37 0.84 12.74
CA PRO A 65 1.91 1.05 11.36
C PRO A 65 2.19 2.50 10.89
N PHE A 66 2.64 2.69 9.66
CA PHE A 66 3.01 4.02 9.16
C PHE A 66 1.76 4.85 8.91
N VAL A 67 1.38 5.66 9.91
CA VAL A 67 0.15 6.46 9.87
C VAL A 67 0.47 7.92 9.52
N ILE A 68 -0.16 8.40 8.45
CA ILE A 68 -0.09 9.79 8.00
C ILE A 68 -1.50 10.38 8.00
N LEU A 69 -1.63 11.56 8.62
CA LEU A 69 -2.88 12.32 8.61
C LEU A 69 -2.88 13.26 7.42
N VAL A 70 -3.84 13.08 6.52
CA VAL A 70 -4.07 13.98 5.39
C VAL A 70 -5.11 15.01 5.83
N ARG A 71 -4.72 16.28 5.76
CA ARG A 71 -5.55 17.42 6.21
C ARG A 71 -6.22 18.16 5.06
N GLU A 72 -6.00 17.69 3.85
CA GLU A 72 -6.56 18.26 2.63
C GLU A 72 -7.86 17.52 2.30
N LEU A 73 -8.80 18.25 1.70
CA LEU A 73 -9.99 17.64 1.12
C LEU A 73 -9.56 16.81 -0.08
N LEU A 74 -9.71 15.49 0.02
CA LEU A 74 -9.41 14.57 -1.08
C LEU A 74 -10.67 14.30 -1.90
N GLN A 75 -10.57 14.53 -3.20
CA GLN A 75 -11.58 14.14 -4.19
C GLN A 75 -11.15 12.85 -4.90
N PRO A 76 -12.10 11.97 -5.27
CA PRO A 76 -11.77 10.79 -6.06
C PRO A 76 -10.97 11.14 -7.31
N GLY A 77 -9.82 10.47 -7.51
CA GLY A 77 -8.86 10.76 -8.57
C GLY A 77 -7.70 11.67 -8.17
N ASP A 78 -7.73 12.28 -6.98
CA ASP A 78 -6.62 13.11 -6.51
C ASP A 78 -5.34 12.25 -6.30
N PRO A 79 -4.17 12.71 -6.78
CA PRO A 79 -2.93 11.97 -6.61
C PRO A 79 -2.40 12.07 -5.18
N LEU A 80 -2.13 10.92 -4.58
CA LEU A 80 -1.42 10.75 -3.32
C LEU A 80 -0.03 10.19 -3.62
N LYS A 81 1.01 11.01 -3.43
CA LYS A 81 2.40 10.60 -3.64
C LYS A 81 3.08 10.24 -2.32
N PHE A 82 3.55 9.01 -2.22
CA PHE A 82 4.23 8.46 -1.06
C PHE A 82 5.70 8.23 -1.38
N ASP A 83 6.60 8.86 -0.62
CA ASP A 83 8.02 8.53 -0.64
C ASP A 83 8.27 7.40 0.37
N LEU A 84 8.79 6.28 -0.13
CA LEU A 84 9.15 5.11 0.64
C LEU A 84 10.67 5.05 0.79
N GLU A 85 11.16 5.14 2.03
CA GLU A 85 12.56 4.95 2.38
C GLU A 85 12.75 3.53 2.91
N PHE A 86 13.70 2.79 2.35
CA PHE A 86 13.99 1.40 2.71
C PHE A 86 15.07 1.34 3.79
N MET A 87 15.04 0.31 4.63
CA MET A 87 16.10 0.06 5.62
C MET A 87 17.44 -0.14 4.91
N GLY A 88 18.53 0.39 5.48
CA GLY A 88 19.86 0.47 4.83
C GLY A 88 20.48 -0.86 4.35
N HIS A 89 19.90 -2.01 4.68
CA HIS A 89 20.28 -3.30 4.09
C HIS A 89 19.78 -3.49 2.65
N TYR A 90 18.78 -2.72 2.22
CA TYR A 90 18.18 -2.82 0.89
C TYR A 90 18.89 -1.96 -0.15
N ASN A 91 19.80 -1.06 0.24
CA ASN A 91 20.69 -0.22 -0.59
C ASN A 91 20.08 0.41 -1.88
N GLY A 92 18.76 0.38 -2.00
CA GLY A 92 18.00 0.86 -3.13
C GLY A 92 17.63 2.33 -2.94
N PRO A 93 17.40 3.06 -4.03
CA PRO A 93 16.91 4.43 -3.95
C PRO A 93 15.53 4.45 -3.29
N ASN A 94 15.15 5.59 -2.73
CA ASN A 94 13.78 5.83 -2.27
C ASN A 94 12.81 5.60 -3.43
N LEU A 95 11.69 4.94 -3.17
CA LEU A 95 10.65 4.71 -4.16
C LEU A 95 9.56 5.77 -3.97
N GLU A 96 9.29 6.55 -5.02
CA GLU A 96 8.09 7.38 -5.10
C GLU A 96 6.94 6.53 -5.63
N LEU A 97 5.89 6.38 -4.83
CA LEU A 97 4.69 5.63 -5.17
C LEU A 97 3.50 6.59 -5.30
N VAL A 98 2.93 6.66 -6.49
CA VAL A 98 1.76 7.51 -6.78
C VAL A 98 0.50 6.65 -6.83
N ARG A 99 -0.48 6.99 -6.00
CA ARG A 99 -1.80 6.38 -5.97
C ARG A 99 -2.87 7.43 -6.21
N GLU A 100 -3.86 7.13 -7.03
CA GLU A 100 -5.10 7.92 -7.07
C GLU A 100 -5.97 7.60 -5.85
N TYR A 101 -6.47 8.63 -5.18
CA TYR A 101 -7.42 8.49 -4.11
C TYR A 101 -8.73 7.91 -4.66
N SER A 102 -9.03 6.67 -4.28
CA SER A 102 -10.33 6.03 -4.40
C SER A 102 -10.88 5.83 -2.99
N SER A 103 -12.13 6.24 -2.76
CA SER A 103 -12.79 6.23 -1.45
C SER A 103 -12.54 4.94 -0.65
N GLU A 104 -12.13 5.05 0.61
CA GLU A 104 -12.01 3.95 1.60
C GLU A 104 -11.50 2.59 1.11
N GLU A 105 -10.62 2.59 0.11
CA GLU A 105 -10.07 1.36 -0.47
C GLU A 105 -8.66 1.07 0.05
N GLU A 106 -8.47 -0.21 0.38
CA GLU A 106 -7.15 -0.81 0.57
C GLU A 106 -6.59 -1.23 -0.78
N VAL A 107 -5.37 -0.80 -1.09
CA VAL A 107 -4.68 -1.13 -2.33
C VAL A 107 -3.34 -1.74 -2.00
N ILE A 108 -3.03 -2.85 -2.66
CA ILE A 108 -1.77 -3.58 -2.52
C ILE A 108 -0.90 -3.25 -3.73
N TYR A 109 0.37 -2.93 -3.46
CA TYR A 109 1.40 -2.73 -4.47
C TYR A 109 2.49 -3.77 -4.26
N PHE A 110 2.82 -4.51 -5.31
CA PHE A 110 4.00 -5.38 -5.34
C PHE A 110 5.20 -4.55 -5.78
N LEU A 111 6.30 -4.67 -5.05
CA LEU A 111 7.55 -3.99 -5.33
C LEU A 111 8.56 -5.00 -5.87
N GLU A 112 9.14 -4.68 -7.01
CA GLU A 112 10.21 -5.46 -7.62
C GLU A 112 11.45 -4.56 -7.77
N PHE A 113 12.56 -5.00 -7.17
CA PHE A 113 13.85 -4.32 -7.33
C PHE A 113 14.60 -4.88 -8.53
N ASN A 114 14.97 -4.03 -9.48
CA ASN A 114 15.82 -4.42 -10.58
C ASN A 114 17.30 -4.08 -10.25
N PRO A 115 18.16 -5.08 -9.97
CA PRO A 115 19.56 -4.83 -9.61
C PRO A 115 20.42 -4.33 -10.77
N GLN A 116 19.94 -4.39 -12.01
CA GLN A 116 20.72 -3.99 -13.19
C GLN A 116 20.75 -2.47 -13.38
N ASN A 117 19.63 -1.79 -13.10
CA ASN A 117 19.50 -0.33 -13.13
C ASN A 117 19.42 0.28 -11.72
N GLY A 118 19.21 -0.54 -10.69
CA GLY A 118 19.05 -0.10 -9.31
C GLY A 118 17.70 0.59 -9.06
N GLU A 119 16.69 0.32 -9.88
CA GLU A 119 15.38 0.96 -9.80
C GLU A 119 14.33 0.01 -9.20
N TRP A 120 13.35 0.60 -8.52
CA TRP A 120 12.18 -0.10 -8.01
C TRP A 120 11.01 0.08 -8.98
N SER A 121 10.31 -1.00 -9.30
CA SER A 121 9.01 -0.96 -9.97
C SER A 121 7.89 -1.33 -9.01
N ALA A 122 6.78 -0.61 -9.07
CA ALA A 122 5.59 -0.88 -8.28
C ALA A 122 4.43 -1.30 -9.19
N SER A 123 3.90 -2.50 -8.97
CA SER A 123 2.73 -3.03 -9.68
C SER A 123 1.53 -3.04 -8.75
N LYS A 124 0.48 -2.29 -9.12
CA LYS A 124 -0.78 -2.29 -8.37
C LYS A 124 -1.48 -3.64 -8.54
N GLN A 125 -1.81 -4.30 -7.44
CA GLN A 125 -2.79 -5.38 -7.49
C GLN A 125 -4.16 -4.76 -7.71
N GLU A 126 -4.69 -4.89 -8.93
CA GLU A 126 -6.11 -4.67 -9.13
C GLU A 126 -6.85 -5.71 -8.30
N ALA A 127 -7.55 -5.26 -7.25
CA ALA A 127 -8.56 -6.08 -6.62
C ALA A 127 -9.47 -6.55 -7.76
N LEU A 128 -9.50 -7.85 -8.01
CA LEU A 128 -10.40 -8.48 -8.97
C LEU A 128 -11.84 -8.21 -8.50
N ALA A 129 -12.34 -7.01 -8.78
CA ALA A 129 -13.74 -6.67 -8.70
C ALA A 129 -14.43 -7.46 -9.82
N GLY A 130 -14.89 -8.66 -9.44
CA GLY A 130 -15.84 -9.48 -10.17
C GLY A 130 -15.77 -9.40 -11.70
N VAL A 131 -15.03 -10.33 -12.31
CA VAL A 131 -15.32 -10.76 -13.68
C VAL A 131 -16.69 -11.46 -13.67
N THR A 132 -17.76 -10.68 -13.66
CA THR A 132 -19.05 -11.13 -14.20
C THR A 132 -19.05 -10.67 -15.65
N LYS A 133 -18.28 -11.37 -16.49
CA LYS A 133 -18.52 -11.31 -17.93
C LYS A 133 -19.89 -11.92 -18.15
N SER A 134 -20.85 -11.03 -18.38
CA SER A 134 -22.08 -11.29 -19.10
C SER A 134 -21.79 -12.20 -20.30
N LEU A 135 -22.27 -13.45 -20.23
CA LEU A 135 -22.54 -14.25 -21.40
C LEU A 135 -24.06 -14.25 -21.59
N THR A 136 -24.53 -13.21 -22.27
CA THR A 136 -25.72 -13.33 -23.11
C THR A 136 -25.33 -14.21 -24.29
N VAL A 137 -25.97 -15.35 -24.44
CA VAL A 137 -26.06 -16.05 -25.72
C VAL A 137 -27.53 -16.47 -25.85
N ASP A 138 -28.11 -16.06 -26.97
CA ASP A 138 -29.52 -16.18 -27.40
C ASP A 138 -30.24 -17.50 -27.10
#